data_AF-A0A356ZB55-F1
#
_entry.id   AF-A0A356ZB55-F1
#
_cell.length_a   1.000
_cell.length_b   1.000
_cell.length_c   1.000
_cell.angle_alpha   90.00
_cell.angle_beta   90.00
_cell.angle_gamma   90.00
#
_symmetry.space_group_name_H-M   'P 1'
#
loop_
_entity.id
_entity.type
_entity.pdbx_description
1 polymer ?
#
loop_
_entity_poly.entity_id
_entity_poly.type
_entity_poly.pdbx_seq_one_letter_code
_entity_poly.pdbx_strand_id
1 'polypeptide(L)' 'MQIRRGGIIMKSIAARCLMCGKTYQLDEDYKDFKKLSEQTQPVITFICDFCSNRVRYESDEKNKERKPI' A
#
# COMPACT_ATOMS: atom_id res chain seq x y z
N MET A 1 -21.57 9.24 -37.14
CA MET A 1 -20.55 8.24 -36.74
C MET A 1 -19.50 8.94 -35.89
N GLN A 2 -19.60 8.90 -34.56
CA GLN A 2 -18.52 9.36 -33.67
C GLN A 2 -18.31 8.30 -32.57
N ILE A 3 -17.32 7.44 -32.87
CA ILE A 3 -16.43 6.68 -31.98
C ILE A 3 -16.78 6.67 -30.48
N ARG A 4 -17.17 5.47 -30.05
CA ARG A 4 -17.30 5.01 -28.66
C ARG A 4 -15.99 5.30 -27.90
N ARG A 5 -15.94 6.37 -27.12
CA ARG A 5 -14.90 6.52 -26.08
C ARG A 5 -15.28 5.59 -24.93
N GLY A 6 -14.89 4.32 -25.06
CA GLY A 6 -14.85 3.39 -23.94
C GLY A 6 -13.82 3.91 -22.94
N GLY A 7 -14.30 4.65 -21.95
CA GLY A 7 -13.50 5.02 -20.79
C GLY A 7 -13.20 3.75 -20.02
N ILE A 8 -11.94 3.33 -20.04
CA ILE A 8 -11.45 2.28 -19.15
C ILE A 8 -11.52 2.90 -17.75
N ILE A 9 -12.49 2.47 -16.94
CA ILE A 9 -12.64 2.94 -15.57
C ILE A 9 -11.56 2.23 -14.75
N MET A 10 -10.32 2.68 -14.86
CA MET A 10 -9.23 2.21 -13.98
C MET A 10 -9.58 2.66 -12.56
N LYS A 11 -9.94 1.69 -11.72
CA LYS A 11 -10.21 1.93 -10.30
C LYS A 11 -8.87 2.08 -9.59
N SER A 12 -8.40 3.33 -9.50
CA SER A 12 -7.24 3.69 -8.69
C SER A 12 -7.70 4.26 -7.35
N ILE A 13 -7.12 3.78 -6.25
CA ILE A 13 -7.39 4.26 -4.89
C ILE A 13 -6.22 5.12 -4.44
N ALA A 14 -6.52 6.33 -3.96
CA ALA A 14 -5.53 7.18 -3.31
C ALA A 14 -5.38 6.73 -1.85
N ALA A 15 -4.23 6.15 -1.51
CA ALA A 15 -3.90 5.74 -0.15
C ALA A 15 -2.66 6.49 0.35
N ARG A 16 -2.61 6.83 1.63
CA ARG A 16 -1.51 7.53 2.26
C ARG A 16 -0.67 6.57 3.10
N CYS A 17 0.64 6.61 2.94
CA CYS A 17 1.50 5.79 3.77
C CYS A 17 1.55 6.33 5.21
N LEU A 18 1.27 5.48 6.21
CA LEU A 18 1.34 5.86 7.62
C LEU A 18 2.78 6.17 8.07
N MET A 19 3.75 5.46 7.53
CA MET A 19 5.17 5.57 7.93
C MET A 19 5.86 6.73 7.24
N CYS A 20 5.69 6.82 5.91
CA CYS A 20 6.42 7.77 5.09
C CYS A 20 5.57 9.01 4.71
N GLY A 21 4.28 9.05 5.10
CA GLY A 21 3.38 10.20 4.92
C GLY A 21 2.97 10.53 3.48
N LYS A 22 3.56 9.84 2.48
CA LYS A 22 3.33 10.05 1.05
C LYS A 22 2.00 9.43 0.59
N THR A 23 1.32 10.11 -0.32
CA THR A 23 0.13 9.58 -1.00
C THR A 23 0.55 8.79 -2.23
N TYR A 24 -0.01 7.59 -2.39
CA TYR A 24 0.20 6.68 -3.50
C TYR A 24 -1.15 6.39 -4.16
N GLN A 25 -1.16 6.27 -5.47
CA GLN A 25 -2.27 5.67 -6.20
C GLN A 25 -2.01 4.17 -6.29
N LEU A 26 -2.91 3.40 -5.70
CA LEU A 26 -2.90 1.95 -5.75
C LEU A 26 -3.94 1.51 -6.76
N ASP A 27 -3.52 0.74 -7.74
CA ASP A 27 -4.42 0.11 -8.71
C ASP A 27 -4.95 -1.23 -8.19
N GLU A 28 -5.90 -1.79 -8.93
CA GLU A 28 -6.57 -3.08 -8.64
C GLU A 28 -5.60 -4.24 -8.44
N ASP A 29 -4.41 -4.15 -9.04
CA ASP A 29 -3.32 -5.13 -8.97
C ASP A 29 -2.61 -5.13 -7.60
N TYR A 30 -2.84 -4.11 -6.77
CA TYR A 30 -2.23 -4.07 -5.44
C TYR A 30 -2.87 -5.10 -4.51
N LYS A 31 -2.04 -5.90 -3.84
CA LYS A 31 -2.48 -7.06 -3.03
C LYS A 31 -3.47 -6.69 -1.92
N ASP A 32 -3.33 -5.48 -1.37
CA ASP A 32 -4.22 -4.93 -0.36
C ASP A 32 -5.28 -3.99 -0.93
N PHE A 33 -5.34 -3.78 -2.25
CA PHE A 33 -6.33 -2.94 -2.93
C PHE A 33 -7.75 -3.33 -2.52
N LYS A 34 -8.05 -4.64 -2.46
CA LYS A 34 -9.39 -5.12 -2.11
C LYS A 34 -9.80 -4.67 -0.69
N LYS A 35 -8.91 -4.83 0.29
CA LYS A 35 -9.12 -4.36 1.67
C LYS A 35 -9.21 -2.84 1.79
N LEU A 36 -8.48 -2.11 0.95
CA LEU A 36 -8.50 -0.66 0.91
C LEU A 36 -9.75 -0.15 0.17
N SER A 37 -10.23 -0.88 -0.83
CA SER A 37 -11.45 -0.59 -1.60
C SER A 37 -12.72 -0.82 -0.79
N GLU A 38 -12.69 -1.79 0.12
CA GLU A 38 -13.76 -2.05 1.09
C GLU A 38 -13.75 -1.03 2.24
N GLN A 39 -12.65 -0.29 2.44
CA GLN A 39 -12.63 0.81 3.39
C GLN A 39 -13.33 2.02 2.81
N THR A 40 -14.56 2.24 3.26
CA THR A 40 -15.36 3.45 2.99
C THR A 40 -14.83 4.70 3.73
N GLN A 41 -13.55 4.72 4.11
CA GLN A 41 -12.95 5.85 4.80
C GLN A 41 -12.45 6.89 3.78
N PRO A 42 -12.62 8.19 4.07
CA PRO A 42 -12.16 9.25 3.16
C PRO A 42 -10.62 9.33 3.08
N VAL A 43 -9.92 8.73 4.05
CA VAL A 43 -8.46 8.70 4.11
C VAL A 43 -8.02 7.27 4.34
N ILE A 44 -7.63 6.61 3.25
CA ILE A 44 -7.11 5.25 3.29
C ILE A 44 -5.64 5.31 3.68
N THR A 45 -5.28 4.76 4.83
CA THR A 45 -3.87 4.66 5.26
C THR A 45 -3.33 3.26 5.06
N PHE A 46 -2.12 3.15 4.51
CA PHE A 46 -1.44 1.87 4.28
C PHE A 46 0.06 1.96 4.60
N ILE A 47 0.79 0.85 4.48
CA ILE A 47 2.25 0.83 4.58
C ILE A 47 2.78 0.50 3.19
N CYS A 48 3.57 1.40 2.57
CA CYS A 48 4.12 1.14 1.25
C CYS A 48 5.19 0.03 1.31
N ASP A 49 5.46 -0.63 0.17
CA ASP A 49 6.44 -1.71 0.08
C ASP A 49 7.81 -1.34 0.64
N PHE A 50 8.25 -0.09 0.43
CA PHE A 50 9.52 0.40 0.95
C PHE A 50 9.55 0.45 2.49
N CYS A 51 8.49 1.00 3.09
CA CYS A 51 8.34 1.08 4.53
C CYS A 51 8.03 -0.32 5.14
N SER A 52 7.34 -1.21 4.41
CA SER A 52 7.08 -2.61 4.81
C SER A 52 8.36 -3.45 4.83
N ASN A 53 9.18 -3.33 3.79
CA ASN A 53 10.46 -4.05 3.68
C ASN A 53 11.45 -3.57 4.76
N ARG A 54 11.48 -2.27 5.04
CA ARG A 54 12.27 -1.72 6.15
C ARG A 54 11.88 -2.30 7.51
N VAL A 55 10.59 -2.38 7.81
CA VAL A 55 10.10 -2.96 9.08
C VAL A 55 10.46 -4.44 9.21
N ARG A 56 10.39 -5.20 8.10
CA ARG A 56 10.84 -6.61 8.10
C ARG A 56 12.32 -6.72 8.43
N TYR A 57 13.16 -5.89 7.82
CA TYR A 57 14.60 -5.90 8.06
C TYR A 57 14.93 -5.53 9.52
N GLU A 58 14.30 -4.49 10.08
CA GLU A 58 14.50 -4.10 11.48
C GLU A 58 14.00 -5.16 12.48
N SER A 59 12.97 -5.94 12.11
CA SER A 59 12.47 -7.04 12.94
C SER A 59 13.41 -8.25 12.93
N ASP A 60 14.02 -8.53 11.78
CA ASP A 60 14.97 -9.65 11.62
C ASP A 60 16.30 -9.36 12.33
N GLU A 61 16.79 -8.11 12.26
CA GLU A 61 18.00 -7.71 12.98
C GLU A 61 17.82 -7.70 14.51
N LYS A 62 16.61 -7.43 15.01
CA LYS A 62 16.28 -7.53 16.43
C LYS A 62 16.10 -8.97 16.93
N ASN A 63 15.90 -9.93 16.04
CA ASN A 63 15.72 -11.35 16.38
C ASN A 63 17.03 -12.15 16.39
N LYS A 64 18.18 -11.52 16.08
CA LYS A 64 19.47 -12.02 16.60
C LYS A 64 19.59 -11.64 18.06
N GLU A 65 18.80 -12.32 18.89
CA GLU A 65 19.04 -12.43 20.32
C GLU A 65 20.54 -12.72 20.51
N ARG A 66 21.24 -11.76 21.12
CA ARG A 66 22.63 -11.98 21.54
C ARG A 66 22.57 -13.16 22.50
N LYS A 67 23.17 -14.29 22.10
CA LYS A 67 23.45 -15.40 23.02
C LYS A 67 24.04 -14.78 24.31
N PRO A 68 23.48 -15.07 25.49
CA PRO A 68 24.14 -14.73 26.74
C PRO A 68 25.50 -15.41 26.74
N ILE A 69 26.56 -14.61 26.94
CA ILE A 69 27.93 -15.06 27.22
C ILE A 69 28.03 -15.66 28.61
#